data_AF-C5KAK2-F1
#
_entry.id   AF-C5KAK2-F1
#
_cell.length_a   1.000
_cell.length_b   1.000
_cell.length_c   1.000
_cell.angle_alpha   90.00
_cell.angle_beta   90.00
_cell.angle_gamma   90.00
#
_symmetry.space_group_name_H-M   'P 1'
#
loop_
_entity.id
_entity.type
_entity.pdbx_description
1 polymer ?
#
loop_
_entity_poly.entity_id
_entity_poly.type
_entity_poly.pdbx_seq_one_letter_code
_entity_poly.pdbx_strand_id
1 'polypeptide(L)'
;MPSNPTRVAVVGGGAMGTFFAQALSKKVPDVVLMTSPHSHAAAMMNSGLDCVDSEGRMLPALEGTQPNTVGFRVVHNAEDCLGAFGGTTPELVVVASKAWQLEDPDVVKKHLSGLLSDGAPVLSIQNGIGAVDALSVVSKNIFQ
;
A
#
# COMPACT_ATOMS: atom_id res chain seq x y z
N MET A 1 17.32 0.98 19.87
CA MET A 1 17.23 0.90 18.40
C MET A 1 15.78 1.06 18.03
N PRO A 2 15.41 1.82 16.98
CA PRO A 2 14.03 1.77 16.51
C PRO A 2 13.70 0.32 16.14
N SER A 3 12.59 -0.20 16.67
CA SER A 3 12.08 -1.52 16.30
C SER A 3 11.62 -1.51 14.84
N ASN A 4 11.71 -2.66 14.16
CA ASN A 4 11.10 -2.78 12.83
C ASN A 4 9.60 -2.46 12.90
N PRO A 5 9.04 -1.81 11.86
CA PRO A 5 7.61 -1.55 11.82
C PRO A 5 6.83 -2.86 11.82
N THR A 6 5.75 -2.87 12.58
CA THR A 6 4.82 -3.97 12.76
C THR A 6 3.54 -3.80 11.96
N ARG A 7 3.17 -2.54 11.65
CA ARG A 7 2.00 -2.15 10.85
C ARG A 7 2.43 -1.29 9.67
N VAL A 8 2.28 -1.79 8.45
CA VAL A 8 2.67 -1.08 7.23
C VAL A 8 1.49 -0.97 6.27
N ALA A 9 1.17 0.26 5.87
CA ALA A 9 0.18 0.53 4.83
C ALA A 9 0.88 0.69 3.48
N VAL A 10 0.39 0.01 2.44
CA VAL A 10 0.87 0.17 1.06
C VAL A 10 -0.24 0.82 0.22
N VAL A 11 0.05 1.96 -0.37
CA VAL A 11 -0.92 2.79 -1.11
C VAL A 11 -0.70 2.59 -2.60
N GLY A 12 -1.66 1.92 -3.26
CA GLY A 12 -1.65 1.69 -4.71
C GLY A 12 -1.45 0.22 -5.06
N GLY A 13 -2.52 -0.55 -5.15
CA GLY A 13 -2.51 -1.97 -5.54
C GLY A 13 -2.31 -2.25 -7.02
N GLY A 14 -1.43 -1.51 -7.70
CA GLY A 14 -0.89 -1.94 -8.98
C GLY A 14 0.26 -2.94 -8.77
N ALA A 15 0.88 -3.42 -9.86
CA ALA A 15 1.92 -4.46 -9.80
C ALA A 15 3.00 -4.20 -8.74
N MET A 16 3.57 -2.98 -8.69
CA MET A 16 4.62 -2.65 -7.72
C MET A 16 4.10 -2.66 -6.27
N GLY A 17 2.98 -2.00 -5.98
CA GLY A 17 2.46 -1.96 -4.61
C GLY A 17 2.07 -3.35 -4.10
N THR A 18 1.48 -4.17 -4.97
CA THR A 18 1.14 -5.55 -4.64
C THR A 18 2.38 -6.42 -4.42
N PHE A 19 3.42 -6.25 -5.24
CA PHE A 19 4.71 -6.92 -5.05
C PHE A 19 5.38 -6.53 -3.72
N PHE A 20 5.42 -5.24 -3.39
CA PHE A 20 5.98 -4.76 -2.13
C PHE A 20 5.15 -5.23 -0.92
N ALA A 21 3.81 -5.22 -1.01
CA ALA A 21 2.96 -5.73 0.06
C ALA A 21 3.23 -7.23 0.31
N GLN A 22 3.37 -8.03 -0.75
CA GLN A 22 3.74 -9.44 -0.62
C GLN A 22 5.12 -9.60 0.01
N ALA A 23 6.11 -8.79 -0.39
CA ALA A 23 7.46 -8.85 0.16
C ALA A 23 7.50 -8.49 1.65
N LEU A 24 6.82 -7.41 2.02
CA LEU A 24 6.74 -6.94 3.40
C LEU A 24 6.02 -7.95 4.29
N SER A 25 4.95 -8.59 3.81
CA SER A 25 4.19 -9.56 4.60
C SER A 25 5.00 -10.76 5.10
N LYS A 26 6.15 -11.06 4.47
CA LYS A 26 7.07 -12.11 4.94
C LYS A 26 7.82 -11.74 6.22
N LYS A 27 7.86 -10.46 6.60
CA LYS A 27 8.70 -9.92 7.69
C LYS A 27 7.95 -8.99 8.63
N VAL A 28 6.92 -8.32 8.13
CA VAL A 28 6.04 -7.41 8.86
C VAL A 28 4.77 -8.18 9.21
N PRO A 29 4.41 -8.28 10.51
CA PRO A 29 3.22 -9.01 10.95
C PRO A 29 1.91 -8.52 10.34
N ASP A 30 1.78 -7.21 10.12
CA ASP A 30 0.54 -6.62 9.65
C ASP A 30 0.78 -5.66 8.47
N VAL A 31 0.43 -6.13 7.27
CA VAL A 31 0.52 -5.36 6.03
C VAL A 31 -0.87 -5.22 5.44
N VAL A 32 -1.22 -3.97 5.12
CA VAL A 32 -2.48 -3.63 4.47
C VAL A 32 -2.20 -2.93 3.14
N LEU A 33 -2.66 -3.53 2.04
CA LEU A 33 -2.63 -2.94 0.71
C LEU A 33 -3.93 -2.20 0.44
N MET A 34 -3.84 -0.93 0.07
CA MET A 34 -4.98 -0.15 -0.36
C MET A 34 -5.01 -0.03 -1.89
N THR A 35 -6.17 -0.31 -2.47
CA THR A 35 -6.37 -0.22 -3.92
C THR A 35 -7.73 0.40 -4.26
N SER A 36 -7.73 1.34 -5.21
CA SER A 36 -8.90 2.14 -5.57
C SER A 36 -9.98 1.35 -6.36
N PRO A 37 -9.61 0.48 -7.34
CA PRO A 37 -10.61 -0.34 -8.03
C PRO A 37 -11.19 -1.39 -7.08
N HIS A 38 -12.48 -1.28 -6.81
CA HIS A 38 -13.16 -2.23 -5.91
C HIS A 38 -13.08 -3.67 -6.43
N SER A 39 -13.19 -3.83 -7.75
CA SER A 39 -13.03 -5.11 -8.42
C SER A 39 -11.65 -5.72 -8.24
N HIS A 40 -10.58 -4.92 -8.16
CA HIS A 40 -9.24 -5.45 -8.01
C HIS A 40 -8.96 -5.93 -6.58
N ALA A 41 -9.45 -5.19 -5.57
CA ALA A 41 -9.37 -5.68 -4.20
C ALA A 41 -10.18 -6.96 -4.01
N ALA A 42 -11.41 -6.99 -4.53
CA ALA A 42 -12.27 -8.17 -4.47
C ALA A 42 -11.63 -9.38 -5.18
N ALA A 43 -11.02 -9.16 -6.35
CA ALA A 43 -10.29 -10.21 -7.06
C ALA A 43 -9.12 -10.74 -6.23
N MET A 44 -8.30 -9.86 -5.64
CA MET A 44 -7.17 -10.29 -4.79
C MET A 44 -7.64 -11.03 -3.52
N MET A 45 -8.74 -10.61 -2.91
CA MET A 45 -9.31 -11.29 -1.75
C MET A 45 -9.90 -12.66 -2.10
N ASN A 46 -10.50 -12.81 -3.28
CA ASN A 46 -11.17 -14.06 -3.68
C ASN A 46 -10.25 -15.05 -4.37
N SER A 47 -9.24 -14.57 -5.11
CA SER A 47 -8.44 -15.38 -6.04
C SER A 47 -6.94 -15.29 -5.76
N GLY A 48 -6.53 -14.44 -4.82
CA GLY A 48 -5.13 -14.19 -4.52
C GLY A 48 -4.43 -13.35 -5.57
N LEU A 49 -3.10 -13.48 -5.66
CA LEU A 49 -2.27 -12.75 -6.61
C LEU A 49 -1.77 -13.66 -7.73
N ASP A 50 -2.22 -13.39 -8.94
CA ASP A 50 -1.71 -14.06 -10.14
C ASP A 50 -0.37 -13.44 -10.55
N CYS A 51 0.65 -14.28 -10.67
CA CYS A 51 1.90 -13.97 -11.35
C CYS A 51 2.10 -15.03 -12.42
N VAL A 52 2.25 -14.58 -13.67
CA VAL A 52 2.35 -15.49 -14.82
C VAL A 52 3.66 -15.27 -15.56
N ASP A 53 4.24 -16.35 -16.06
CA ASP A 53 5.32 -16.27 -17.04
C ASP A 53 4.78 -16.06 -18.47
N SER A 54 5.69 -15.99 -19.43
CA SER A 54 5.37 -15.82 -20.85
C SER A 54 4.57 -16.97 -21.46
N GLU A 55 4.52 -18.13 -20.80
CA GLU A 55 3.75 -19.30 -21.22
C GLU A 55 2.38 -19.37 -20.51
N GLY A 56 2.07 -18.40 -19.64
CA GLY A 56 0.83 -18.36 -18.87
C GLY A 56 0.83 -19.27 -17.64
N ARG A 57 1.98 -19.84 -17.26
CA ARG A 57 2.07 -20.68 -16.06
C ARG A 57 2.03 -19.79 -14.82
N MET A 58 1.26 -20.20 -13.82
CA MET A 58 1.21 -19.53 -12.53
C MET A 58 2.51 -19.74 -11.77
N LEU A 59 3.12 -18.64 -11.36
CA LEU A 59 4.33 -18.59 -10.56
C LEU A 59 4.04 -17.95 -9.20
N PRO A 60 4.80 -18.31 -8.16
CA PRO A 60 4.77 -17.54 -6.93
C PRO A 60 5.38 -16.16 -7.17
N ALA A 61 4.74 -15.11 -6.64
CA ALA A 61 5.21 -13.74 -6.80
C ALA A 61 6.58 -13.50 -6.13
N LEU A 62 6.90 -14.28 -5.09
CA LEU A 62 8.19 -14.27 -4.39
C LEU A 62 8.63 -15.68 -4.02
N GLU A 63 9.94 -15.89 -3.95
CA GLU A 63 10.51 -17.15 -3.46
C GLU A 63 9.95 -17.50 -2.07
N GLY A 64 9.52 -18.75 -1.89
CA GLY A 64 8.93 -19.24 -0.65
C GLY A 64 7.46 -18.82 -0.43
N THR A 65 6.78 -18.28 -1.44
CA THR A 65 5.32 -18.09 -1.44
C THR A 65 4.65 -19.12 -2.35
N GLN A 66 3.35 -19.32 -2.20
CA GLN A 66 2.57 -20.14 -3.13
C GLN A 66 1.95 -19.25 -4.21
N PRO A 67 1.79 -19.75 -5.45
CA PRO A 67 0.99 -19.06 -6.47
C PRO A 67 -0.41 -18.74 -5.93
N ASN A 68 -0.99 -17.63 -6.37
CA ASN A 68 -2.38 -17.26 -6.07
C ASN A 68 -2.66 -17.11 -4.56
N THR A 69 -1.66 -16.64 -3.81
CA THR A 69 -1.82 -16.30 -2.39
C THR A 69 -1.46 -14.85 -2.13
N VAL A 70 -2.14 -14.26 -1.14
CA VAL A 70 -1.81 -12.94 -0.59
C VAL A 70 -1.43 -13.09 0.87
N GLY A 71 -0.29 -12.54 1.27
CA GLY A 71 0.17 -12.52 2.66
C GLY A 71 -0.31 -11.29 3.45
N PHE A 72 -1.08 -10.42 2.82
CA PHE A 72 -1.49 -9.11 3.33
C PHE A 72 -3.01 -8.94 3.20
N ARG A 73 -3.56 -7.96 3.91
CA ARG A 73 -4.97 -7.60 3.81
C ARG A 73 -5.16 -6.55 2.73
N VAL A 74 -6.34 -6.52 2.11
CA VAL A 74 -6.64 -5.55 1.04
C VAL A 74 -7.85 -4.72 1.43
N VAL A 75 -7.74 -3.40 1.26
CA VAL A 75 -8.77 -2.41 1.60
C VAL A 75 -8.92 -1.37 0.49
N HIS A 76 -9.96 -0.53 0.56
CA HIS A 76 -10.29 0.42 -0.51
C HIS A 76 -9.91 1.87 -0.21
N ASN A 77 -9.87 2.24 1.06
CA ASN A 77 -9.67 3.61 1.49
C ASN A 77 -8.89 3.68 2.81
N ALA A 78 -8.56 4.90 3.24
CA ALA A 78 -7.78 5.11 4.46
C ALA A 78 -8.52 4.70 5.74
N GLU A 79 -9.85 4.88 5.78
CA GLU A 79 -10.69 4.51 6.93
C GLU A 79 -10.71 3.00 7.16
N ASP A 80 -10.95 2.22 6.11
CA ASP A 80 -10.89 0.76 6.14
C ASP A 80 -9.50 0.28 6.57
N CYS A 81 -8.44 0.96 6.14
CA CYS A 81 -7.06 0.66 6.50
C CYS A 81 -6.82 0.88 8.01
N LEU A 82 -7.29 1.99 8.56
CA LEU A 82 -7.24 2.24 10.01
C LEU A 82 -8.06 1.20 10.78
N GLY A 83 -9.27 0.88 10.31
CA GLY A 83 -10.11 -0.16 10.88
C GLY A 83 -9.42 -1.52 10.87
N ALA A 84 -8.71 -1.84 9.78
CA ALA A 84 -7.89 -3.03 9.67
C ALA A 84 -6.79 -3.05 10.76
N PHE A 85 -6.15 -1.92 11.03
CA PHE A 85 -5.17 -1.78 12.14
C PHE A 85 -5.81 -1.58 13.53
N GLY A 86 -7.10 -1.90 13.70
CA GLY A 86 -7.77 -1.78 15.00
C GLY A 86 -7.96 -0.33 15.48
N GLY A 87 -8.06 0.61 14.53
CA GLY A 87 -8.18 2.05 14.80
C GLY A 87 -6.85 2.75 15.06
N THR A 88 -5.72 2.09 14.87
CA THR A 88 -4.38 2.69 15.01
C THR A 88 -3.78 3.06 13.67
N THR A 89 -2.95 4.09 13.65
CA THR A 89 -2.21 4.49 12.44
C THR A 89 -1.11 3.49 12.09
N PRO A 90 -0.74 3.38 10.80
CA PRO A 90 0.41 2.60 10.39
C PRO A 90 1.71 3.23 10.89
N GLU A 91 2.74 2.40 11.10
CA GLU A 91 4.08 2.86 11.50
C GLU A 91 4.96 3.22 10.28
N LEU A 92 4.50 2.87 9.08
CA LEU A 92 5.09 3.24 7.79
C LEU A 92 4.01 3.24 6.71
N VAL A 93 4.02 4.25 5.86
CA VAL A 93 3.20 4.29 4.65
C VAL A 93 4.11 4.18 3.42
N VAL A 94 3.95 3.12 2.63
CA VAL A 94 4.63 2.94 1.35
C VAL A 94 3.72 3.40 0.23
N VAL A 95 4.17 4.37 -0.58
CA VAL A 95 3.36 4.95 -1.66
C VAL A 95 3.85 4.45 -3.01
N ALA A 96 3.00 3.67 -3.67
CA ALA A 96 3.24 2.97 -4.92
C ALA A 96 2.25 3.37 -6.04
N SER A 97 1.32 4.28 -5.78
CA SER A 97 0.41 4.87 -6.77
C SER A 97 1.20 5.67 -7.82
N LYS A 98 0.57 6.13 -8.90
CA LYS A 98 1.26 6.98 -9.88
C LYS A 98 1.44 8.40 -9.31
N ALA A 99 2.57 9.05 -9.60
CA ALA A 99 2.90 10.37 -9.03
C ALA A 99 1.80 11.43 -9.29
N TRP A 100 1.27 11.50 -10.51
CA TRP A 100 0.20 12.43 -10.86
C TRP A 100 -1.12 12.19 -10.10
N GLN A 101 -1.37 10.98 -9.59
CA GLN A 101 -2.56 10.73 -8.75
C GLN A 101 -2.43 11.42 -7.39
N LEU A 102 -1.21 11.75 -6.96
CA LEU A 102 -0.96 12.48 -5.72
C LEU A 102 -0.97 14.00 -5.91
N GLU A 103 -1.06 14.49 -7.15
CA GLU A 103 -1.29 15.91 -7.44
C GLU A 103 -2.76 16.29 -7.21
N ASP A 104 -3.67 15.30 -7.23
CA ASP A 104 -5.09 15.48 -6.93
C ASP A 104 -5.32 15.51 -5.39
N PRO A 105 -5.71 16.67 -4.82
CA PRO A 105 -5.94 16.81 -3.38
C PRO A 105 -7.04 15.88 -2.84
N ASP A 106 -8.04 15.52 -3.65
CA ASP A 106 -9.13 14.64 -3.22
C ASP A 106 -8.65 13.20 -3.08
N VAL A 107 -7.79 12.74 -4.00
CA VAL A 107 -7.15 11.42 -3.91
C VAL A 107 -6.26 11.37 -2.68
N VAL A 108 -5.45 12.40 -2.47
CA VAL A 108 -4.61 12.53 -1.28
C VAL A 108 -5.44 12.49 0.00
N LYS A 109 -6.50 13.29 0.08
CA LYS A 109 -7.35 13.35 1.27
C LYS A 109 -7.99 12.01 1.55
N LYS A 110 -8.56 11.37 0.52
CA LYS A 110 -9.26 10.08 0.64
C LYS A 110 -8.34 8.92 1.03
N HIS A 111 -7.09 8.92 0.56
CA HIS A 111 -6.21 7.76 0.64
C HIS A 111 -5.03 7.93 1.62
N LEU A 112 -4.59 9.16 1.90
CA LEU A 112 -3.39 9.41 2.70
C LEU A 112 -3.68 10.13 4.02
N SER A 113 -4.62 11.07 4.06
CA SER A 113 -4.76 11.98 5.23
C SER A 113 -4.97 11.27 6.57
N GLY A 114 -5.85 10.27 6.63
CA GLY A 114 -6.09 9.49 7.84
C GLY A 114 -4.88 8.66 8.29
N LEU A 115 -4.07 8.17 7.36
CA LEU A 115 -2.91 7.31 7.64
C LEU A 115 -1.71 8.07 8.18
N LEU A 116 -1.63 9.37 7.87
CA LEU A 116 -0.50 10.23 8.24
C LEU A 116 -0.75 11.03 9.51
N SER A 117 -1.94 10.94 10.10
CA SER A 117 -2.41 11.77 11.22
C SER A 117 -1.48 11.77 12.45
N ASP A 118 -0.80 10.65 12.74
CA ASP A 118 0.13 10.54 13.87
C ASP A 118 1.61 10.77 13.47
N GLY A 119 1.87 11.27 12.27
CA GLY A 119 3.23 11.55 11.79
C GLY A 119 3.98 10.31 11.27
N ALA A 120 3.25 9.29 10.84
CA ALA A 120 3.83 8.09 10.24
C ALA A 120 4.79 8.45 9.09
N PRO A 121 6.02 7.89 9.06
CA PRO A 121 6.94 8.13 7.97
C PRO A 121 6.38 7.59 6.64
N VAL A 122 6.71 8.29 5.55
CA VAL A 122 6.28 7.93 4.20
C VAL A 122 7.47 7.54 3.35
N LEU A 123 7.41 6.34 2.77
CA LEU A 123 8.35 5.86 1.77
C LEU A 123 7.68 5.92 0.39
N SER A 124 8.08 6.87 -0.45
CA SER A 124 7.68 6.86 -1.86
C SER A 124 8.62 5.96 -2.67
N ILE A 125 8.04 5.05 -3.44
CA ILE A 125 8.77 4.22 -4.42
C ILE A 125 8.43 4.60 -5.86
N GLN A 126 7.80 5.76 -6.04
CA GLN A 126 7.34 6.25 -7.32
C GLN A 126 8.54 6.70 -8.17
N ASN A 127 8.45 6.49 -9.47
CA ASN A 127 9.39 7.08 -10.41
C ASN A 127 9.10 8.59 -10.57
N GLY A 128 10.16 9.40 -10.73
CA GLY A 128 10.08 10.83 -11.02
C GLY A 128 10.64 11.73 -9.90
N ILE A 129 11.28 12.83 -10.30
CA ILE A 129 11.74 13.90 -9.39
C ILE A 129 10.50 14.73 -9.04
N GLY A 130 10.03 14.67 -7.79
CA GLY A 130 8.85 15.43 -7.32
C GLY A 130 7.81 14.61 -6.55
N ALA A 131 7.90 13.28 -6.55
CA ALA A 131 6.99 12.41 -5.80
C ALA A 131 7.00 12.70 -4.28
N VAL A 132 8.19 12.95 -3.72
CA VAL A 132 8.36 13.33 -2.30
C VAL A 132 7.88 14.76 -2.05
N ASP A 133 8.01 15.66 -3.03
CA ASP A 133 7.56 17.06 -2.91
C ASP A 133 6.03 17.13 -2.91
N ALA A 134 5.36 16.34 -3.76
CA ALA A 134 3.90 16.20 -3.73
C ALA A 134 3.43 15.73 -2.34
N LEU A 135 4.08 14.70 -1.77
CA LEU A 135 3.82 14.22 -0.41
C LEU A 135 4.11 15.26 0.69
N SER A 136 5.06 16.17 0.46
CA SER A 136 5.38 17.27 1.37
C SER A 136 4.32 18.38 1.34
N VAL A 137 3.65 18.58 0.21
CA VAL A 137 2.46 19.46 0.11
C VAL A 137 1.27 18.81 0.79
N VAL A 138 1.09 17.50 0.63
CA VAL A 138 0.09 16.70 1.34
C VAL A 138 0.24 16.86 2.86
N SER A 139 1.44 16.70 3.41
CA SER A 139 1.65 16.82 4.87
C SER A 139 1.33 18.23 5.37
N LYS A 140 1.77 19.28 4.67
CA LYS A 140 1.46 20.68 5.04
C LYS A 140 -0.03 21.01 5.03
N ASN A 141 -0.82 20.37 4.15
CA ASN A 141 -2.26 20.58 4.06
C ASN A 141 -3.08 19.70 5.02
N ILE A 142 -2.50 18.63 5.59
CA ILE A 142 -3.14 17.76 6.58
C ILE A 142 -2.96 18.29 8.02
N PHE A 143 -1.84 18.97 8.29
CA PHE A 143 -1.49 19.49 9.62
C PHE A 143 -1.79 20.99 9.82
N GLN A 144 -2.61 21.60 8.97
CA GLN A 144 -3.21 22.92 9.16
C GLN A 144 -4.68 22.78 9.58
#